data_AF-A0A6C0CV22-F1
#
_entry.id   AF-A0A6C0CV22-F1
#
_cell.length_a   1.000
_cell.length_b   1.000
_cell.length_c   1.000
_cell.angle_alpha   90.00
_cell.angle_beta   90.00
_cell.angle_gamma   90.00
#
_symmetry.space_group_name_H-M   'P 1'
#
loop_
_entity.id
_entity.type
_entity.pdbx_description
1 polymer ?
#
loop_
_entity_poly.entity_id
_entity_poly.type
_entity_poly.pdbx_seq_one_letter_code
_entity_poly.pdbx_strand_id
1 'polypeptide(L)' 'MEKENDSTVADAPKKPEVRLVDVPVTNEVESLNLLVSFLNLAQRRGVFTIDESAKIWECVKIFQKK' A
#
# COMPACT_ATOMS: atom_id res chain seq x y z
N MET A 1 13.85 -11.28 46.20
CA MET A 1 14.66 -11.55 45.01
C MET A 1 13.77 -12.37 44.09
N GLU A 2 13.29 -11.96 42.92
CA GLU A 2 13.51 -10.83 42.00
C GLU A 2 12.14 -10.58 41.32
N LYS A 3 11.53 -9.41 41.52
CA LYS A 3 11.32 -8.35 40.53
C LYS A 3 10.83 -8.82 39.15
N GLU A 4 9.56 -8.47 38.91
CA GLU A 4 8.89 -8.32 37.62
C GLU A 4 9.79 -7.61 36.59
N ASN A 5 9.78 -8.07 35.34
CA ASN A 5 10.14 -7.24 34.20
C ASN A 5 9.09 -7.40 33.10
N ASP A 6 8.05 -6.58 33.26
CA ASP A 6 7.36 -5.85 32.22
C ASP A 6 7.95 -6.01 30.80
N SER A 7 7.21 -6.70 29.94
CA SER A 7 7.29 -6.48 28.50
C SER A 7 5.97 -5.87 28.08
N THR A 8 5.86 -4.57 28.35
CA THR A 8 4.90 -3.65 27.75
C THR A 8 4.85 -3.89 26.24
N VAL A 9 3.82 -4.60 25.78
CA VAL A 9 3.42 -4.61 24.38
C VAL A 9 2.91 -3.21 24.07
N ALA A 10 3.81 -2.37 23.57
CA ALA A 10 3.49 -1.06 23.05
C ALA A 10 2.40 -1.23 21.97
N ASP A 11 1.22 -0.71 22.26
CA ASP A 11 0.11 -0.53 21.34
C ASP A 11 0.60 0.39 20.21
N ALA A 12 1.19 -0.22 19.18
CA ALA A 12 1.50 0.49 17.95
C ALA A 12 0.15 0.88 17.33
N PRO A 13 -0.09 2.17 17.05
CA PRO A 13 -1.37 2.60 16.51
C PRO A 13 -1.60 1.86 15.20
N LYS A 14 -2.61 0.98 15.18
CA LYS A 14 -3.12 0.36 13.96
C LYS A 14 -3.53 1.50 13.06
N LYS A 15 -2.64 1.84 12.13
CA LYS A 15 -2.89 2.81 11.07
C LYS A 15 -4.20 2.38 10.43
N PRO A 16 -5.25 3.22 10.46
CA PRO A 16 -6.56 2.82 9.98
C PRO A 16 -6.38 2.26 8.57
N GLU A 17 -6.79 1.01 8.38
CA GLU A 17 -6.71 0.34 7.09
C GLU A 17 -7.78 1.00 6.20
N VAL A 18 -7.42 2.16 5.63
CA VAL A 18 -8.29 2.91 4.74
C VAL A 18 -8.53 2.01 3.53
N ARG A 19 -9.76 1.55 3.37
CA ARG A 19 -10.12 0.74 2.22
C ARG A 19 -9.98 1.63 0.99
N LEU A 20 -9.12 1.24 0.06
CA LEU A 20 -8.87 2.00 -1.16
C LEU A 20 -10.16 2.28 -1.96
N VAL A 21 -11.18 1.43 -1.82
CA VAL A 21 -12.49 1.61 -2.46
C VAL A 21 -13.30 2.80 -1.93
N ASP A 22 -12.98 3.29 -0.73
CA ASP A 22 -13.68 4.43 -0.12
C ASP A 22 -13.01 5.77 -0.47
N VAL A 23 -11.87 5.75 -1.20
CA VAL A 23 -11.14 6.97 -1.57
C VAL A 23 -11.89 7.68 -2.69
N PRO A 24 -12.34 8.94 -2.49
CA PRO A 24 -13.04 9.68 -3.52
C PRO A 24 -12.06 10.08 -4.63
N VAL A 25 -12.43 9.78 -5.87
CA VAL A 25 -11.65 10.15 -7.06
C VAL A 25 -12.13 11.52 -7.54
N THR A 26 -11.41 12.58 -7.14
CA THR A 26 -11.80 13.97 -7.42
C THR A 26 -11.00 14.61 -8.54
N ASN A 27 -9.77 14.15 -8.76
CA ASN A 27 -8.83 14.71 -9.72
C ASN A 27 -8.13 13.60 -10.52
N GLU A 28 -7.57 13.95 -11.68
CA GLU A 28 -6.78 13.03 -12.52
C GLU A 28 -5.55 12.48 -11.78
N VAL A 29 -4.92 13.30 -10.94
CA VAL A 29 -3.77 12.87 -10.13
C VAL A 29 -4.18 11.86 -9.05
N GLU A 30 -5.32 12.09 -8.41
CA GLU A 30 -5.86 11.18 -7.38
C GLU A 30 -6.31 9.85 -7.98
N SER A 31 -6.91 9.87 -9.18
CA SER A 31 -7.32 8.65 -9.88
C SER A 31 -6.11 7.78 -10.23
N LEU A 32 -5.03 8.40 -10.70
CA LEU A 32 -3.78 7.71 -11.02
C LEU A 32 -3.13 7.13 -9.75
N ASN A 33 -3.04 7.90 -8.68
CA ASN A 33 -2.50 7.43 -7.40
C ASN A 33 -3.30 6.26 -6.82
N LEU A 34 -4.63 6.31 -6.95
CA LEU A 34 -5.50 5.24 -6.51
C LEU A 34 -5.28 3.96 -7.34
N LEU A 35 -5.13 4.10 -8.66
CA LEU A 35 -4.84 2.98 -9.56
C LEU A 35 -3.52 2.30 -9.18
N VAL A 36 -2.45 3.08 -8.97
CA VAL A 36 -1.14 2.56 -8.52
C VAL A 36 -1.27 1.86 -7.16
N SER A 37 -2.09 2.39 -6.25
CA SER A 37 -2.35 1.77 -4.94
C SER A 37 -3.04 0.40 -5.07
N PHE A 38 -4.01 0.26 -5.98
CA PHE A 38 -4.65 -1.02 -6.26
C PHE A 38 -3.71 -2.03 -6.93
N LEU A 39 -2.83 -1.58 -7.84
CA LEU A 39 -1.83 -2.46 -8.45
C LEU A 39 -0.85 -2.99 -7.40
N ASN A 40 -0.40 -2.15 -6.47
CA ASN A 40 0.42 -2.58 -5.34
C ASN A 40 -0.30 -3.58 -4.43
N LEU A 41 -1.59 -3.38 -4.19
CA LEU A 41 -2.41 -4.31 -3.41
C LEU A 41 -2.55 -5.66 -4.13
N ALA A 42 -2.78 -5.65 -5.44
CA ALA A 42 -2.89 -6.86 -6.27
C ALA A 42 -1.57 -7.65 -6.31
N GLN A 43 -0.42 -6.95 -6.38
CA GLN A 43 0.89 -7.59 -6.28
C GLN A 43 1.07 -8.29 -4.93
N ARG A 44 0.71 -7.65 -3.81
CA ARG A 44 0.78 -8.27 -2.46
C ARG A 44 -0.13 -9.49 -2.32
N ARG A 45 -1.22 -9.53 -3.09
CA ARG A 45 -2.15 -10.67 -3.16
C ARG A 45 -1.67 -11.79 -4.09
N GLY A 46 -0.56 -11.59 -4.81
CA GLY A 46 -0.03 -12.59 -5.74
C GLY A 46 -0.85 -12.73 -7.02
N VAL A 47 -1.57 -11.70 -7.43
CA VAL A 47 -2.37 -11.71 -8.68
C VAL A 47 -1.47 -11.73 -9.91
N PHE A 48 -0.27 -11.15 -9.80
CA PHE A 48 0.71 -11.05 -10.87
C PHE A 48 1.96 -11.84 -10.52
N THR A 49 2.61 -12.39 -11.55
CA THR A 49 3.96 -12.92 -11.46
C THR A 49 4.98 -11.79 -11.26
N ILE A 50 6.22 -12.15 -10.90
CA ILE A 50 7.31 -11.18 -10.71
C ILE A 50 7.59 -10.41 -12.00
N ASP A 51 7.58 -11.08 -13.15
CA ASP A 51 7.84 -10.47 -14.46
C ASP A 51 6.75 -9.47 -14.87
N GLU A 52 5.47 -9.83 -14.66
CA GLU A 52 4.33 -8.95 -14.90
C GLU A 52 4.37 -7.72 -13.97
N SER A 53 4.67 -7.94 -12.68
CA SER A 53 4.81 -6.86 -11.70
C SER A 53 5.92 -5.88 -12.09
N ALA A 54 7.05 -6.38 -12.59
CA ALA A 54 8.14 -5.55 -13.09
C ALA A 54 7.69 -4.68 -14.27
N LYS A 55 6.98 -5.26 -15.24
CA LYS A 55 6.47 -4.51 -16.41
C LYS A 55 5.43 -3.46 -16.02
N ILE A 56 4.53 -3.81 -15.11
CA ILE A 56 3.56 -2.88 -14.53
C ILE A 56 4.27 -1.68 -13.89
N TRP A 57 5.33 -1.92 -13.12
CA TRP A 57 6.09 -0.87 -12.46
C TRP A 57 6.80 0.07 -13.45
N GLU A 58 7.27 -0.43 -14.59
CA GLU A 58 7.78 0.41 -15.68
C GLU A 58 6.70 1.35 -16.24
N CYS A 59 5.48 0.85 -16.44
CA CYS A 59 4.35 1.66 -16.87
C CYS A 59 4.02 2.74 -15.84
N VAL A 60 3.92 2.39 -14.56
CA VAL A 60 3.64 3.34 -13.47
C VAL A 60 4.66 4.49 -13.44
N LYS A 61 5.95 4.20 -13.63
CA LYS A 61 7.01 5.23 -13.67
C LYS A 61 6.84 6.26 -14.79
N ILE A 62 6.24 5.88 -15.92
CA ILE A 62 5.97 6.83 -17.01
C ILE A 62 4.95 7.87 -16.54
N PHE A 63 3.93 7.44 -15.79
CA PHE A 63 2.88 8.32 -15.29
C PHE A 63 3.31 9.16 -14.07
N GLN A 64 4.29 8.69 -13.29
CA GLN A 64 4.86 9.44 -12.16
C GLN A 64 5.85 10.56 -12.57
N LYS A 65 6.23 10.68 -13.85
CA LYS A 65 7.21 11.65 -14.35
C LYS A 65 6.66 13.05 -14.68
N LYS A 66 5.60 13.49 -14.02
CA LYS A 66 5.09 14.86 -14.11
C LYS A 66 4.85 15.45 -12.73
#